data_AF-A0A954TUS2-F1
#
_entry.id   AF-A0A954TUS2-F1
#
_cell.length_a   1.000
_cell.length_b   1.000
_cell.length_c   1.000
_cell.angle_alpha   90.00
_cell.angle_beta   90.00
_cell.angle_gamma   90.00
#
_symmetry.space_group_name_H-M   'P 1'
#
loop_
_entity.id
_entity.type
_entity.pdbx_description
1 polymer ?
#
loop_
_entity_poly.entity_id
_entity_poly.type
_entity_poly.pdbx_seq_one_letter_code
_entity_poly.pdbx_strand_id
1 'polypeptide(L)'
;MTRPVLLSGPPQRSDVSRRGFLQAGALGIGGLTLADLLKLQASGAVRSSAAGANVILFWLSGGPGHMETWDPKPLAPAEYRGPCRAIDTS
;
A
#
# COMPACT_ATOMS: atom_id res chain seq x y z
N MET A 1 17.16 61.92 27.18
CA MET A 1 17.20 61.86 25.71
C MET A 1 17.30 60.38 25.32
N THR A 2 16.18 59.67 25.31
CA THR A 2 16.09 58.21 25.10
C THR A 2 14.98 57.96 24.08
N ARG A 3 15.33 57.48 22.88
CA ARG A 3 14.39 57.22 21.79
C ARG A 3 13.75 55.83 21.99
N PRO A 4 12.45 55.65 21.73
CA PRO A 4 11.84 54.33 21.80
C PRO A 4 12.23 53.53 20.56
N VAL A 5 12.69 52.30 20.78
CA VAL A 5 12.87 51.31 19.72
C VAL A 5 11.51 50.69 19.44
N LEU A 6 10.93 50.99 18.28
CA LEU A 6 9.76 50.29 17.76
C LEU A 6 10.19 48.87 17.37
N LEU A 7 9.68 47.87 18.09
CA LEU A 7 9.79 46.47 17.70
C LEU A 7 8.97 46.26 16.42
N SER A 8 9.61 46.31 15.26
CA SER A 8 8.98 45.94 13.99
C SER A 8 8.62 44.46 14.06
N GLY A 9 7.32 44.16 14.13
CA GLY A 9 6.81 42.79 14.02
C GLY A 9 7.30 42.13 12.72
N PRO A 10 7.44 40.79 12.70
CA PRO A 10 7.89 40.08 11.51
C PRO A 10 6.95 40.39 10.34
N PRO A 11 7.46 40.52 9.11
CA PRO A 11 6.61 40.79 7.95
C PRO A 11 5.58 39.67 7.84
N GLN A 12 4.30 40.01 7.99
CA GLN A 12 3.22 39.13 7.57
C GLN A 12 3.34 38.97 6.06
N ARG A 13 3.89 37.84 5.63
CA ARG A 13 3.85 37.43 4.22
C ARG A 13 2.40 37.05 3.90
N SER A 14 1.59 38.03 3.56
CA SER A 14 0.38 37.79 2.77
C SER A 14 0.85 37.49 1.34
N ASP A 15 1.00 36.22 1.01
CA ASP A 15 0.93 35.84 -0.38
C ASP A 15 0.48 34.40 -0.48
N VAL A 16 -0.50 34.15 -1.34
CA VAL A 16 -0.95 32.80 -1.63
C VAL A 16 0.28 32.01 -2.08
N SER A 17 0.77 31.11 -1.22
CA SER A 17 1.96 30.33 -1.57
C SER A 17 1.68 29.58 -2.88
N ARG A 18 2.66 29.50 -3.79
CA ARG A 18 2.50 28.76 -5.07
C ARG A 18 1.96 27.35 -4.82
N ARG A 19 2.41 26.71 -3.73
CA ARG A 19 1.90 25.42 -3.25
C ARG A 19 0.42 25.48 -2.89
N GLY A 20 0.01 26.48 -2.11
CA GLY A 20 -1.40 26.69 -1.74
C GLY A 20 -2.30 26.95 -2.95
N PHE A 21 -1.82 27.72 -3.93
CA PHE A 21 -2.54 27.93 -5.19
C PHE A 21 -2.70 26.63 -5.99
N LEU A 22 -1.61 25.86 -6.17
CA LEU A 22 -1.66 24.58 -6.88
C LEU A 22 -2.54 23.55 -6.15
N GLN A 23 -2.49 23.53 -4.82
CA GLN A 23 -3.32 22.63 -4.01
C GLN A 23 -4.80 23.00 -4.10
N ALA A 24 -5.14 24.28 -3.98
CA ALA A 24 -6.52 24.75 -4.14
C ALA A 24 -7.04 24.51 -5.57
N GLY A 25 -6.21 24.76 -6.59
CA GLY A 25 -6.56 24.48 -7.98
C GLY A 25 -6.76 22.98 -8.26
N ALA A 26 -5.88 22.12 -7.76
CA ALA A 26 -6.00 20.67 -7.90
C ALA A 26 -7.24 20.13 -7.18
N LEU A 27 -7.54 20.62 -5.97
CA LEU A 27 -8.74 20.25 -5.22
C LEU A 27 -10.02 20.77 -5.88
N GLY A 28 -9.99 21.97 -6.48
CA GLY A 28 -11.13 22.50 -7.24
C GLY A 28 -11.45 21.66 -8.47
N ILE A 29 -10.44 21.37 -9.30
CA ILE A 29 -10.61 20.57 -10.52
C ILE A 29 -10.97 19.11 -10.17
N GLY A 30 -10.24 18.50 -9.24
CA GLY A 30 -10.49 17.13 -8.79
C GLY A 30 -11.84 16.97 -8.09
N GLY A 31 -12.25 17.94 -7.27
CA GLY A 31 -13.53 17.93 -6.57
C GLY A 31 -14.72 18.07 -7.52
N LEU A 32 -14.65 18.95 -8.52
CA LEU A 32 -15.71 19.14 -9.50
C LEU A 32 -15.90 17.92 -10.42
N THR A 33 -14.82 17.21 -10.75
CA THR A 33 -14.85 16.03 -11.62
C THR A 33 -15.18 14.73 -10.87
N LEU A 34 -15.06 14.71 -9.55
CA LEU A 34 -15.31 13.52 -8.72
C LEU A 34 -16.75 13.02 -8.80
N ALA A 35 -17.73 13.94 -8.83
CA ALA A 35 -19.14 13.55 -8.90
C ALA A 35 -19.46 12.79 -10.19
N ASP A 36 -18.90 13.22 -11.32
CA ASP A 36 -19.10 12.55 -12.61
C ASP A 36 -18.29 11.26 -12.71
N LEU A 37 -17.10 11.19 -12.12
CA LEU A 37 -16.35 9.93 -11.96
C LEU A 37 -17.19 8.90 -11.19
N LEU A 38 -17.76 9.27 -10.05
CA LEU A 38 -18.59 8.38 -9.24
C LEU A 38 -19.86 7.91 -9.98
N LYS A 39 -20.48 8.78 -10.79
CA LYS A 39 -21.61 8.38 -11.66
C LYS A 39 -21.17 7.39 -12.75
N LEU A 40 -20.00 7.60 -13.37
CA LEU A 40 -19.44 6.69 -14.38
C LEU A 40 -19.05 5.33 -13.79
N GLN A 41 -18.59 5.31 -12.53
CA GLN A 41 -18.33 4.08 -11.80
C GLN A 41 -19.64 3.35 -11.45
N ALA A 42 -20.67 4.07 -11.01
CA ALA A 42 -21.98 3.52 -10.69
C ALA A 42 -22.73 2.99 -11.93
N SER A 43 -22.56 3.61 -13.09
CA SER A 43 -23.13 3.13 -14.36
C SER A 43 -22.40 1.91 -14.93
N GLY A 44 -21.29 1.48 -14.31
CA GLY A 44 -20.44 0.41 -14.81
C GLY A 44 -19.64 0.77 -16.06
N ALA A 45 -19.66 2.04 -16.50
CA ALA A 45 -18.87 2.54 -17.63
C ALA A 45 -17.36 2.57 -17.34
N VAL A 46 -17.00 2.60 -16.05
CA VAL A 46 -15.62 2.46 -15.57
C VAL A 46 -15.51 1.16 -14.79
N ARG A 47 -14.78 0.17 -15.33
CA ARG A 47 -14.36 -0.99 -14.53
C ARG A 47 -13.36 -0.49 -13.49
N SER A 48 -13.70 -0.63 -12.21
CA SER A 48 -12.69 -0.60 -11.17
C SER A 48 -11.64 -1.66 -11.51
N SER A 49 -10.38 -1.27 -11.70
CA SER A 49 -9.31 -2.25 -11.93
C SER A 49 -9.08 -3.16 -10.71
N ALA A 50 -9.73 -2.85 -9.58
CA ALA A 50 -9.87 -3.75 -8.43
C ALA A 50 -10.91 -4.86 -8.67
N ALA A 51 -11.00 -5.40 -9.88
CA ALA A 51 -11.60 -6.71 -10.08
C ALA A 51 -10.77 -7.68 -9.23
N GLY A 52 -11.32 -8.07 -8.08
CA GLY A 52 -10.58 -8.55 -6.93
C GLY A 52 -9.63 -9.69 -7.25
N ALA A 53 -8.33 -9.38 -7.21
CA ALA A 53 -7.31 -10.40 -7.07
C ALA A 53 -7.39 -10.92 -5.63
N ASN A 54 -8.05 -12.06 -5.44
CA ASN A 54 -8.04 -12.77 -4.17
C ASN A 54 -6.68 -13.47 -4.03
N VAL A 55 -5.80 -12.93 -3.18
CA VAL A 55 -4.47 -13.49 -2.93
C VAL A 55 -4.44 -14.07 -1.53
N ILE A 56 -4.13 -15.37 -1.43
CA ILE A 56 -3.81 -16.03 -0.16
C ILE A 56 -2.29 -16.05 -0.02
N LEU A 57 -1.75 -15.24 0.88
CA LEU A 57 -0.32 -15.20 1.18
C LEU A 57 -0.01 -16.17 2.33
N PHE A 58 0.73 -17.24 2.02
CA PHE A 58 1.33 -18.10 3.04
C PHE A 58 2.74 -17.60 3.37
N TRP A 59 2.86 -16.81 4.43
CA TRP A 59 4.16 -16.36 4.92
C TRP A 59 4.80 -17.44 5.79
N LEU A 60 5.61 -18.28 5.16
CA LEU A 60 6.42 -19.28 5.86
C LEU A 60 7.80 -18.67 6.10
N SER A 61 8.01 -18.08 7.28
CA SER A 61 9.35 -17.64 7.69
C SER A 61 10.25 -18.87 7.79
N GLY A 62 11.08 -19.08 6.75
CA GLY A 62 11.94 -20.27 6.61
C GLY A 62 11.47 -21.31 5.59
N GLY A 63 10.23 -21.23 5.07
CA GLY A 63 9.68 -22.21 4.12
C GLY A 63 9.64 -23.66 4.63
N PRO A 64 8.94 -24.57 3.93
CA PRO A 64 9.18 -25.99 4.14
C PRO A 64 10.55 -26.33 3.51
N GLY A 65 11.40 -27.06 4.24
CA GLY A 65 12.69 -27.49 3.71
C GLY A 65 12.52 -28.45 2.53
N HIS A 66 13.65 -28.74 1.86
CA HIS A 66 13.67 -29.66 0.71
C HIS A 66 13.12 -31.05 1.09
N MET A 67 13.39 -31.51 2.32
CA MET A 67 12.92 -32.80 2.84
C MET A 67 11.41 -32.81 3.13
N GLU A 68 10.80 -31.65 3.35
CA GLU A 68 9.37 -31.56 3.64
C GLU A 68 8.51 -31.52 2.37
N THR A 69 9.06 -31.07 1.24
CA THR A 69 8.28 -30.84 0.01
C THR A 69 8.69 -31.71 -1.17
N TRP A 70 9.99 -31.92 -1.39
CA TRP A 70 10.50 -32.49 -2.65
C TRP A 70 11.02 -33.93 -2.52
N ASP A 71 11.73 -34.23 -1.43
CA ASP A 71 12.25 -35.58 -1.18
C ASP A 71 12.22 -35.92 0.33
N PRO A 72 11.10 -36.46 0.86
CA PRO A 72 10.98 -36.83 2.27
C PRO A 72 11.82 -38.03 2.69
N LYS A 73 12.62 -38.60 1.77
CA LYS A 73 13.54 -39.72 1.99
C LYS A 73 12.95 -40.76 2.96
N PRO A 74 11.84 -41.42 2.59
CA PRO A 74 11.05 -42.23 3.51
C PRO A 74 11.83 -43.41 4.10
N LEU A 75 12.90 -43.84 3.42
CA LEU A 75 13.77 -44.95 3.81
C LEU A 75 15.00 -44.52 4.63
N ALA A 76 15.22 -43.22 4.88
CA ALA A 76 16.32 -42.78 5.72
C ALA A 76 16.08 -43.04 7.22
N PRO A 77 17.16 -43.25 8.00
CA PRO A 77 17.09 -43.33 9.45
C PRO A 77 16.40 -42.10 10.07
N ALA A 78 15.67 -42.31 11.17
CA ALA A 78 14.89 -41.28 11.89
C ALA A 78 15.71 -40.03 12.25
N GLU A 79 17.02 -40.19 12.45
CA GLU A 79 17.96 -39.12 12.79
C GLU A 79 18.19 -38.12 11.64
N TYR A 80 17.97 -38.52 10.38
CA TYR A 80 18.23 -37.72 9.18
C TYR A 80 16.98 -37.40 8.35
N ARG A 81 15.91 -38.20 8.47
CA ARG A 81 14.63 -37.92 7.78
C ARG A 81 13.85 -36.82 8.49
N GLY A 82 13.19 -35.96 7.70
CA GLY A 82 12.24 -34.99 8.23
C GLY A 82 11.05 -35.65 8.95
N PRO A 83 10.29 -34.89 9.75
CA PRO A 83 9.16 -35.43 10.55
C PRO A 83 8.01 -35.95 9.68
N CYS A 84 7.87 -35.44 8.46
CA CYS A 84 6.81 -35.82 7.53
C CYS A 84 7.06 -37.19 6.87
N ARG A 85 5.99 -37.90 6.52
CA ARG A 85 6.03 -39.13 5.69
C ARG A 85 5.27 -38.86 4.41
N ALA A 86 5.78 -39.40 3.30
CA ALA A 86 5.01 -39.46 2.06
C ALA A 86 3.75 -40.29 2.27
N ILE A 87 2.65 -39.87 1.64
CA ILE A 87 1.39 -40.61 1.58
C ILE A 87 1.35 -41.25 0.20
N ASP A 88 1.01 -42.54 0.12
CA ASP A 88 0.86 -43.23 -1.16
C ASP A 88 -0.30 -42.62 -1.94
N THR A 89 -0.02 -42.11 -3.13
CA THR A 89 -1.04 -41.67 -4.09
C THR A 89 -1.44 -42.83 -5.00
N SER A 90 -2.74 -42.94 -5.28
CA SER A 90 -3.37 -44.00 -6.08
C SER A 90 -3.09 -43.92 -7.58
#